data_AF-A0A2G8L313-F1
#
_entry.id   AF-A0A2G8L313-F1
#
_cell.length_a   1.000
_cell.length_b   1.000
_cell.length_c   1.000
_cell.angle_alpha   90.00
_cell.angle_beta   90.00
_cell.angle_gamma   90.00
#
_symmetry.space_group_name_H-M   'P 1'
#
loop_
_entity.id
_entity.type
_entity.pdbx_description
1 polymer ?
#
loop_
_entity_poly.entity_id
_entity_poly.type
_entity_poly.pdbx_seq_one_letter_code
_entity_poly.pdbx_strand_id
1 'polypeptide(L)'
;MFFTITNYGRKGWIFGDIGCRLILTFDLMTMHVSVYILSVMSVERYVAVVHPMRSLRYRSPVCARRLNVAVWVLSLLLVSPCIFGMRQITGVQPNGEPFQTCSWTLGEPRVMHMYMTAMCFTSFLIPSCGYVNRV
;
A
#
# COMPACT_ATOMS: atom_id res chain seq x y z
N MET A 1 -3.82 1.91 10.83
CA MET A 1 -3.30 1.52 12.18
C MET A 1 -4.36 1.37 13.27
N PHE A 2 -5.43 2.19 13.34
CA PHE A 2 -6.46 1.99 14.39
C PHE A 2 -7.26 0.67 14.25
N PHE A 3 -7.46 0.18 13.02
CA PHE A 3 -8.24 -1.04 12.76
C PHE A 3 -7.49 -2.35 13.02
N THR A 4 -6.16 -2.35 12.96
CA THR A 4 -5.35 -3.53 13.32
C THR A 4 -5.37 -3.78 14.83
N ILE A 5 -5.41 -2.73 15.66
CA ILE A 5 -5.51 -2.85 17.12
C ILE A 5 -6.81 -3.56 17.54
N THR A 6 -7.91 -3.33 16.81
CA THR A 6 -9.19 -4.02 17.04
C THR A 6 -9.16 -5.48 16.57
N ASN A 7 -8.33 -5.82 15.57
CA ASN A 7 -8.14 -7.20 15.09
C ASN A 7 -7.38 -8.08 16.11
N TYR A 8 -6.40 -7.50 16.80
CA TYR A 8 -5.60 -8.18 17.84
C TYR A 8 -6.21 -8.03 19.25
N GLY A 9 -7.27 -7.23 19.40
CA GLY A 9 -7.98 -7.01 20.67
C GLY A 9 -8.96 -8.14 21.00
N ARG A 10 -9.06 -8.48 22.29
CA ARG A 10 -9.82 -9.59 22.93
C ARG A 10 -11.26 -9.87 22.46
N LYS A 11 -11.90 -9.01 21.65
CA LYS A 11 -13.28 -9.17 21.19
C LYS A 11 -13.44 -9.64 19.74
N GLY A 12 -12.33 -9.78 19.01
CA GLY A 12 -12.35 -10.32 17.66
C GLY A 12 -13.04 -9.43 16.62
N TRP A 13 -12.94 -9.85 15.35
CA TRP A 13 -13.44 -9.17 14.17
C TRP A 13 -14.98 -9.25 14.07
N ILE A 14 -15.69 -8.12 14.18
CA ILE A 14 -17.17 -8.08 14.20
C ILE A 14 -17.84 -7.75 12.86
N PHE A 15 -17.08 -7.30 11.85
CA PHE A 15 -17.63 -6.81 10.58
C PHE A 15 -17.86 -7.91 9.52
N GLY A 16 -17.67 -9.18 9.90
CA GLY A 16 -17.76 -10.32 8.97
C GLY A 16 -16.62 -10.37 7.95
N ASP A 17 -16.61 -11.40 7.11
CA ASP A 17 -15.55 -11.69 6.15
C ASP A 17 -15.33 -10.55 5.13
N ILE A 18 -16.43 -9.95 4.66
CA ILE A 18 -16.40 -8.83 3.70
C ILE A 18 -15.74 -7.60 4.33
N GLY A 19 -16.11 -7.26 5.57
CA GLY A 19 -15.46 -6.17 6.29
C GLY A 19 -13.97 -6.44 6.48
N CYS A 20 -13.61 -7.68 6.83
CA CYS A 20 -12.23 -8.12 7.06
C CYS A 20 -11.37 -7.88 5.82
N ARG A 21 -11.88 -8.24 4.64
CA ARG A 21 -11.23 -7.95 3.36
C ARG A 21 -11.12 -6.45 3.11
N LEU A 22 -12.23 -5.71 3.15
CA LEU A 22 -12.27 -4.30 2.74
C LEU A 22 -11.45 -3.39 3.65
N ILE A 23 -11.60 -3.51 4.96
CA ILE A 23 -10.98 -2.59 5.92
C ILE A 23 -9.46 -2.78 5.95
N LEU A 24 -8.97 -4.02 5.96
CA LEU A 24 -7.52 -4.26 6.00
C LEU A 24 -6.85 -3.96 4.66
N THR A 25 -7.56 -4.23 3.56
CA THR A 25 -7.13 -3.80 2.23
C THR A 25 -7.00 -2.27 2.17
N PHE A 26 -7.98 -1.54 2.70
CA PHE A 26 -7.96 -0.08 2.73
C PHE A 26 -6.85 0.48 3.64
N ASP A 27 -6.61 -0.14 4.80
CA ASP A 27 -5.51 0.24 5.71
C ASP A 27 -4.14 0.06 5.01
N LEU A 28 -3.94 -1.07 4.32
CA LEU A 28 -2.73 -1.33 3.53
C LEU A 28 -2.57 -0.35 2.36
N MET A 29 -3.68 -0.03 1.67
CA MET A 29 -3.71 0.92 0.57
C MET A 29 -3.31 2.33 1.03
N THR A 30 -3.90 2.81 2.12
CA THR A 30 -3.61 4.16 2.66
C THR A 30 -2.18 4.28 3.16
N MET A 31 -1.61 3.22 3.76
CA MET A 31 -0.19 3.16 4.09
C MET A 31 0.68 3.31 2.85
N HIS A 32 0.36 2.59 1.77
CA HIS A 32 1.13 2.63 0.52
C HIS A 32 1.04 3.98 -0.18
N VAL A 33 -0.16 4.51 -0.32
CA VAL A 33 -0.41 5.84 -0.88
C VAL A 33 0.41 6.90 -0.14
N SER A 34 0.47 6.83 1.20
CA SER A 34 1.27 7.75 2.01
C SER A 34 2.77 7.67 1.70
N VAL A 35 3.34 6.46 1.61
CA VAL A 35 4.76 6.25 1.26
C VAL A 35 5.07 6.77 -0.15
N TYR A 36 4.18 6.52 -1.11
CA TYR A 36 4.35 7.02 -2.47
C TYR A 36 4.30 8.54 -2.55
N ILE A 37 3.33 9.18 -1.87
CA ILE A 37 3.22 10.63 -1.81
C ILE A 37 4.47 11.25 -1.17
N LEU A 38 4.93 10.69 -0.04
CA LEU A 38 6.16 11.14 0.62
C LEU A 38 7.37 11.04 -0.32
N SER A 39 7.52 9.92 -1.03
CA SER A 39 8.61 9.70 -1.97
C SER A 39 8.59 10.73 -3.11
N VAL A 40 7.41 11.02 -3.68
CA VAL A 40 7.25 12.06 -4.71
C VAL A 40 7.62 13.44 -4.15
N MET A 41 7.11 13.82 -2.98
CA MET A 41 7.46 15.10 -2.35
C MET A 41 8.96 15.23 -2.09
N SER A 42 9.64 14.17 -1.65
CA SER A 42 11.09 14.16 -1.46
C SER A 42 11.85 14.37 -2.78
N VAL A 43 11.43 13.72 -3.86
CA VAL A 43 12.05 13.88 -5.19
C VAL A 43 11.81 15.29 -5.73
N GLU A 44 10.60 15.83 -5.59
CA GLU A 44 10.29 17.22 -5.98
C GLU A 44 11.21 18.22 -5.27
N ARG A 45 11.43 18.04 -3.96
CA ARG A 45 12.32 18.89 -3.17
C ARG A 45 13.78 18.74 -3.60
N TYR A 46 14.23 17.51 -3.83
CA TYR A 46 15.58 17.26 -4.31
C TYR A 46 15.86 17.96 -5.64
N VAL A 47 14.93 17.86 -6.59
CA VAL A 47 15.12 18.48 -7.91
C VAL A 47 15.04 20.00 -7.84
N ALA A 48 14.15 20.56 -7.03
CA ALA A 48 14.06 22.01 -6.85
C ALA A 48 15.38 22.62 -6.33
N VAL A 49 16.13 21.88 -5.51
CA VAL A 49 17.43 22.31 -4.96
C VAL A 49 18.55 22.14 -5.99
N VAL A 50 18.65 20.99 -6.65
CA VAL A 50 19.77 20.69 -7.57
C VAL A 50 19.59 21.34 -8.95
N HIS A 51 18.34 21.55 -9.41
CA HIS A 51 18.01 22.07 -10.75
C HIS A 51 17.05 23.28 -10.70
N PRO A 52 17.47 24.42 -10.12
CA PRO A 52 16.62 25.58 -9.85
C PRO A 52 15.97 26.19 -11.11
N MET A 53 16.62 26.13 -12.28
CA MET A 53 16.11 26.66 -13.56
C MET A 53 15.10 25.74 -14.28
N ARG A 54 15.05 24.42 -13.96
CA ARG A 54 14.11 23.46 -14.56
C ARG A 54 12.85 23.22 -13.72
N SER A 55 12.86 23.63 -12.45
CA SER A 55 11.70 23.63 -11.54
C SER A 55 10.45 24.28 -12.17
N LEU A 56 10.62 25.38 -12.92
CA LEU A 56 9.52 26.11 -13.54
C LEU A 56 8.85 25.36 -14.70
N ARG A 57 9.57 24.46 -15.40
CA ARG A 57 9.04 23.65 -16.51
C ARG A 57 8.58 22.25 -16.09
N TYR A 58 8.98 21.81 -14.89
CA TYR A 58 8.58 20.54 -14.28
C TYR A 58 7.16 20.53 -13.70
N ARG A 59 6.53 21.70 -13.57
CA ARG A 59 5.08 21.88 -13.34
C ARG A 59 4.19 21.42 -14.51
N SER A 60 4.61 20.43 -15.29
CA SER A 60 3.78 19.89 -16.36
C SER A 60 2.64 19.07 -15.74
N PRO A 61 1.36 19.48 -15.91
CA PRO A 61 0.21 18.74 -15.39
C PRO A 61 0.13 17.31 -15.93
N VAL A 62 0.80 17.04 -17.05
CA VAL A 62 0.91 15.72 -17.67
C VAL A 62 1.73 14.75 -16.82
N CYS A 63 2.81 15.22 -16.20
CA CYS A 63 3.65 14.38 -15.34
C CYS A 63 2.93 14.04 -14.03
N ALA A 64 2.30 15.05 -13.41
CA ALA A 64 1.46 14.87 -12.22
C ALA A 64 0.30 13.91 -12.48
N ARG A 65 -0.37 14.01 -13.64
CA ARG A 65 -1.44 13.09 -14.04
C ARG A 65 -0.93 11.65 -14.21
N ARG A 66 0.24 11.45 -14.83
CA ARG A 66 0.84 10.12 -15.00
C ARG A 66 1.22 9.49 -13.66
N LEU A 67 1.84 10.25 -12.76
CA LEU A 67 2.17 9.79 -11.41
C LEU A 67 0.91 9.42 -10.62
N ASN A 68 -0.14 10.25 -10.68
CA ASN A 68 -1.40 9.95 -10.02
C ASN A 68 -2.03 8.65 -10.57
N VAL A 69 -2.13 8.51 -11.90
CA VAL A 69 -2.65 7.27 -12.53
C VAL A 69 -1.79 6.06 -12.15
N ALA A 70 -0.47 6.19 -12.11
CA ALA A 70 0.43 5.12 -11.68
C ALA A 70 0.16 4.72 -10.22
N VAL A 71 0.07 5.68 -9.31
CA VAL A 71 -0.24 5.42 -7.89
C VAL A 71 -1.58 4.71 -7.74
N TRP A 72 -2.62 5.09 -8.49
CA TRP A 72 -3.91 4.41 -8.47
C TRP A 72 -3.82 2.97 -8.99
N VAL A 73 -3.19 2.76 -10.14
CA VAL A 73 -3.02 1.41 -10.74
C VAL A 73 -2.19 0.50 -9.84
N LEU A 74 -1.10 1.01 -9.27
CA LEU A 74 -0.29 0.31 -8.26
C LEU A 74 -1.09 -0.01 -7.03
N SER A 75 -1.81 0.96 -6.49
CA SER A 75 -2.65 0.75 -5.31
C SER A 75 -3.65 -0.38 -5.57
N LEU A 76 -4.31 -0.42 -6.73
CA LEU A 76 -5.22 -1.50 -7.12
C LEU A 76 -4.51 -2.86 -7.29
N LEU A 77 -3.31 -2.87 -7.89
CA LEU A 77 -2.49 -4.07 -8.04
C LEU A 77 -2.02 -4.66 -6.71
N LEU A 78 -1.68 -3.80 -5.74
CA LEU A 78 -1.23 -4.21 -4.41
C LEU A 78 -2.41 -4.68 -3.55
N VAL A 79 -3.56 -4.04 -3.72
CA VAL A 79 -4.82 -4.39 -3.07
C VAL A 79 -5.42 -5.70 -3.59
N SER A 80 -5.25 -6.01 -4.88
CA SER A 80 -5.74 -7.24 -5.52
C SER A 80 -5.49 -8.53 -4.71
N PRO A 81 -4.24 -8.91 -4.38
CA PRO A 81 -3.98 -10.14 -3.63
C PRO A 81 -4.51 -10.07 -2.19
N CYS A 82 -4.64 -8.88 -1.61
CA CYS A 82 -5.21 -8.71 -0.27
C CYS A 82 -6.73 -8.97 -0.26
N ILE A 83 -7.48 -8.57 -1.30
CA ILE A 83 -8.93 -8.81 -1.41
C ILE A 83 -9.25 -10.31 -1.44
N PHE A 84 -8.44 -11.08 -2.17
CA PHE A 84 -8.66 -12.52 -2.32
C PHE A 84 -8.00 -13.34 -1.20
N GLY A 85 -6.85 -12.89 -0.70
CA GLY A 85 -6.05 -13.58 0.31
C GLY A 85 -6.56 -13.40 1.74
N MET A 86 -7.26 -12.31 2.05
CA MET A 86 -7.81 -12.06 3.38
C MET A 86 -9.07 -12.88 3.63
N ARG A 87 -9.09 -13.62 4.74
CA ARG A 87 -10.29 -14.30 5.21
C ARG A 87 -10.43 -14.18 6.71
N GLN A 88 -11.68 -14.16 7.14
CA GLN A 88 -12.01 -14.31 8.54
C GLN A 88 -11.80 -15.77 8.98
N ILE A 89 -11.03 -15.96 10.04
CA ILE A 89 -10.81 -17.25 10.70
C ILE A 89 -11.51 -17.19 12.06
N THR A 90 -12.25 -18.24 12.39
CA THR A 90 -12.87 -18.41 13.70
C THR A 90 -12.03 -19.40 14.49
N GLY A 91 -11.53 -18.97 15.65
CA GLY A 91 -10.79 -19.80 16.59
C GLY A 91 -11.44 -19.80 17.96
N VAL A 92 -10.93 -20.62 18.87
CA VAL A 92 -11.38 -20.68 20.27
C VAL A 92 -10.22 -20.23 21.14
N GLN A 93 -10.45 -19.23 21.99
CA GLN A 93 -9.43 -18.77 22.93
C GLN A 93 -9.22 -19.82 24.05
N PRO A 94 -8.11 -19.76 24.81
CA PRO A 94 -7.84 -20.71 25.90
C PRO A 94 -8.91 -20.73 27.00
N ASN A 95 -9.73 -19.68 27.09
CA ASN A 95 -10.86 -19.54 28.01
C ASN A 95 -12.18 -20.16 27.48
N GLY A 96 -12.18 -20.77 26.29
CA GLY A 96 -13.36 -21.37 25.68
C GLY A 96 -14.24 -20.39 24.89
N GLU A 97 -13.92 -19.09 24.87
CA GLU A 97 -14.70 -18.10 24.13
C GLU A 97 -14.36 -18.14 22.62
N PRO A 98 -15.37 -18.13 21.73
CA PRO A 98 -15.13 -18.03 20.30
C PRO A 98 -14.52 -16.66 19.98
N PHE A 99 -13.38 -16.65 19.28
CA PHE A 99 -12.79 -15.42 18.75
C PHE A 99 -12.75 -15.46 17.23
N GLN A 100 -13.07 -14.33 16.62
CA GLN A 100 -12.96 -14.13 15.19
C GLN A 100 -11.74 -13.26 14.93
N THR A 101 -10.86 -13.65 14.02
CA THR A 101 -9.72 -12.83 13.59
C THR A 101 -9.68 -12.77 12.08
N CYS A 102 -9.10 -11.73 11.52
CA CYS A 102 -8.88 -11.64 10.08
C CYS A 102 -7.41 -11.91 9.80
N SER A 103 -7.14 -12.96 9.03
CA SER A 103 -5.77 -13.36 8.72
C SER A 103 -5.57 -13.52 7.22
N TRP A 104 -4.32 -13.36 6.80
CA TRP A 104 -3.88 -13.58 5.43
C TRP A 104 -3.77 -15.09 5.18
N THR A 105 -4.61 -15.63 4.30
CA THR A 105 -4.66 -17.07 4.01
C THR A 105 -3.67 -17.48 2.93
N LEU A 106 -3.30 -16.55 2.06
CA LEU A 106 -2.29 -16.75 1.01
C LEU A 106 -0.87 -16.46 1.54
N GLY A 107 -0.62 -16.79 2.80
CA GLY A 107 0.62 -16.48 3.54
C GLY A 107 1.80 -17.36 3.13
N GLU A 108 1.93 -17.74 1.86
CA GLU A 108 3.13 -18.43 1.40
C GLU A 108 4.32 -17.45 1.48
N PRO A 109 5.40 -17.78 2.19
CA PRO A 109 6.54 -16.87 2.39
C PRO A 109 7.15 -16.39 1.07
N ARG A 110 7.05 -17.20 0.00
CA ARG A 110 7.50 -16.86 -1.35
C ARG A 110 6.67 -15.75 -2.00
N VAL A 111 5.35 -15.77 -1.83
CA VAL A 111 4.45 -14.78 -2.41
C VAL A 111 4.63 -13.45 -1.69
N MET A 112 4.77 -13.47 -0.36
CA MET A 112 5.05 -12.27 0.42
C MET A 112 6.40 -11.63 0.04
N HIS A 113 7.45 -12.43 -0.14
CA HIS A 113 8.75 -11.95 -0.62
C HIS A 113 8.67 -11.35 -2.04
N MET A 114 8.00 -12.03 -2.96
CA MET A 114 7.80 -11.54 -4.33
C MET A 114 7.01 -10.23 -4.35
N TYR A 115 6.02 -10.11 -3.48
CA TYR A 115 5.20 -8.92 -3.31
C TYR A 115 5.99 -7.74 -2.71
N MET A 116 6.74 -7.97 -1.62
CA MET A 116 7.61 -6.94 -1.02
C MET A 116 8.70 -6.48 -1.99
N THR A 117 9.33 -7.40 -2.72
CA THR A 117 10.35 -7.05 -3.72
C THR A 117 9.75 -6.23 -4.87
N ALA A 118 8.59 -6.64 -5.41
CA ALA A 118 7.87 -5.86 -6.42
C ALA A 118 7.46 -4.46 -5.92
N MET A 119 7.04 -4.33 -4.66
CA MET A 119 6.78 -3.04 -4.02
C MET A 119 8.03 -2.17 -3.93
N CYS A 120 9.18 -2.74 -3.55
CA CYS A 120 10.44 -2.00 -3.55
C CYS A 120 10.80 -1.54 -4.97
N PHE A 121 10.79 -2.43 -5.96
CA PHE A 121 11.13 -2.08 -7.34
C PHE A 121 10.21 -1.00 -7.92
N THR A 122 8.91 -1.06 -7.66
CA THR A 122 7.97 -0.02 -8.12
C THR A 122 8.23 1.33 -7.44
N SER A 123 8.51 1.34 -6.13
CA SER A 123 8.83 2.56 -5.37
C SER A 123 10.14 3.21 -5.84
N PHE A 124 11.14 2.42 -6.22
CA PHE A 124 12.43 2.91 -6.71
C PHE A 124 12.41 3.31 -8.19
N LEU A 125 11.64 2.64 -9.06
CA LEU A 125 11.69 2.84 -10.52
C LEU A 125 10.75 3.95 -11.02
N ILE A 126 9.63 4.22 -10.35
CA ILE A 126 8.64 5.20 -10.83
C ILE A 126 9.14 6.64 -10.73
N PRO A 127 9.84 7.06 -9.64
CA PRO A 127 10.37 8.41 -9.56
C PRO A 127 11.64 8.61 -10.39
N SER A 128 12.37 7.54 -10.73
CA SER A 128 13.69 7.63 -11.38
C SER A 128 13.64 7.42 -12.90
N CYS A 129 12.85 6.46 -13.41
CA CYS A 129 12.85 6.12 -14.84
C CYS A 129 12.13 7.17 -15.71
N GLY A 130 11.13 7.86 -15.15
CA GLY A 130 10.46 8.99 -15.82
C GLY A 130 11.23 10.31 -15.77
N TYR A 131 12.13 10.46 -14.79
CA TYR A 131 12.91 11.69 -14.57
C TYR A 131 14.24 11.67 -15.33
N VAL A 132 14.96 10.53 -15.33
CA VAL A 132 16.29 10.38 -15.95
C VAL A 132 16.23 10.38 -17.48
N ASN A 133 15.17 9.82 -18.09
CA ASN A 133 15.12 9.70 -19.55
C ASN A 133 14.72 11.00 -20.29
N ARG A 134 14.61 12.11 -19.55
CA ARG A 134 14.31 13.44 -20.08
C ARG A 134 15.24 14.53 -19.51
N VAL A 135 16.36 14.13 -18.89
CA VAL A 135 17.42 15.04 -18.43
C VAL A 135 18.35 15.37 -19.57
#